data_AF-A0A0Q5NUK6-F1
#
_entry.id   AF-A0A0Q5NUK6-F1
#
_cell.length_a   1.000
_cell.length_b   1.000
_cell.length_c   1.000
_cell.angle_alpha   90.00
_cell.angle_beta   90.00
_cell.angle_gamma   90.00
#
_symmetry.space_group_name_H-M   'P 1'
#
loop_
_entity.id
_entity.type
_entity.pdbx_description
1 polymer ?
#
loop_
_entity_poly.entity_id
_entity_poly.type
_entity_poly.pdbx_seq_one_letter_code
_entity_poly.pdbx_strand_id
1 'polypeptide(L)'
;METKEIAAIQKPILEAIERLCVPLSAIALLKMIDEFYTKEERVALYAEYEALRDADAEAYEHLLEADPPDAPSRKDLVERFGEHEANERLAPRRLALEAKQAAGRGIREFEREHRLIVRLAEAKAEIGKARYNK
;
A
#
# COMPACT_ATOMS: atom_id res chain seq x y z
N MET A 1 34.75 -15.64 -31.68
CA MET A 1 35.38 -15.04 -30.48
C MET A 1 34.74 -13.69 -30.14
N GLU A 2 34.37 -12.89 -31.15
CA GLU A 2 33.75 -11.56 -31.04
C GLU A 2 32.46 -11.49 -30.20
N THR A 3 31.60 -12.52 -30.22
CA THR A 3 30.32 -12.49 -29.49
C THR A 3 30.45 -12.52 -27.97
N LYS A 4 31.50 -13.17 -27.43
CA LYS A 4 31.74 -13.21 -25.97
C LYS A 4 32.30 -11.89 -25.45
N GLU A 5 33.15 -11.21 -26.22
CA GLU A 5 33.70 -9.90 -25.86
C GLU A 5 32.63 -8.81 -25.94
N ILE A 6 31.76 -8.85 -26.97
CA ILE A 6 30.61 -7.95 -27.08
C ILE A 6 29.66 -8.14 -25.89
N ALA A 7 29.34 -9.38 -25.51
CA ALA A 7 28.50 -9.65 -24.35
C ALA A 7 29.13 -9.19 -23.02
N ALA A 8 30.46 -9.32 -22.89
CA ALA A 8 31.20 -8.86 -21.71
C ALA A 8 31.18 -7.33 -21.56
N ILE A 9 31.11 -6.58 -22.66
CA ILE A 9 31.01 -5.10 -22.67
C ILE A 9 29.55 -4.64 -22.51
N GLN A 10 28.60 -5.33 -23.12
CA GLN A 10 27.17 -4.96 -23.06
C GLN A 10 26.58 -5.13 -21.67
N LYS A 11 26.97 -6.17 -20.94
CA LYS A 11 26.38 -6.48 -19.62
C LYS A 11 26.56 -5.35 -18.59
N PRO A 12 27.77 -4.79 -18.36
CA PRO A 12 27.95 -3.65 -17.45
C PRO A 12 27.17 -2.40 -17.88
N ILE A 13 27.01 -2.18 -19.19
CA ILE A 13 26.28 -1.03 -19.74
C ILE A 13 24.78 -1.19 -19.45
N LEU A 14 24.22 -2.38 -19.68
CA LEU A 14 22.81 -2.65 -19.37
C LEU A 14 22.54 -2.53 -17.87
N GLU A 15 23.42 -3.06 -17.01
CA GLU A 15 23.32 -2.90 -15.56
C GLU A 15 23.40 -1.43 -15.13
N ALA A 16 24.26 -0.63 -15.78
CA ALA A 16 24.34 0.81 -15.51
C ALA A 16 23.06 1.55 -15.94
N ILE A 17 22.49 1.21 -17.10
CA ILE A 17 21.22 1.76 -17.59
C ILE A 17 20.09 1.42 -16.61
N GLU A 18 19.97 0.15 -16.20
CA GLU A 18 18.95 -0.30 -15.24
C GLU A 18 19.04 0.45 -13.91
N ARG A 19 20.25 0.70 -13.41
CA ARG A 19 20.48 1.49 -12.19
C ARG A 19 20.06 2.96 -12.32
N LEU A 20 20.10 3.52 -13.52
CA LEU A 20 19.75 4.92 -13.78
C LEU A 20 18.25 5.11 -14.08
N CYS A 21 17.55 4.09 -14.58
CA CYS A 21 16.14 4.16 -14.94
C CYS A 21 15.23 4.60 -13.79
N VAL A 22 15.42 4.05 -12.58
CA VAL A 22 14.57 4.35 -11.42
C VAL A 22 14.75 5.82 -10.95
N PRO A 23 15.98 6.32 -10.69
CA PRO A 23 16.18 7.73 -10.35
C PRO A 23 15.66 8.72 -11.41
N LEU A 24 15.88 8.44 -12.69
CA LEU A 24 15.40 9.30 -13.78
C LEU A 24 13.87 9.36 -13.82
N SER A 25 13.21 8.21 -13.66
CA SER A 25 11.74 8.14 -13.60
C SER A 25 11.19 8.92 -12.41
N ALA A 26 11.86 8.87 -11.25
CA ALA A 26 11.46 9.63 -10.08
C ALA A 26 11.63 11.15 -10.27
N ILE A 27 12.70 11.59 -10.92
CA ILE A 27 12.92 13.02 -11.24
C ILE A 27 11.86 13.51 -12.23
N ALA A 28 11.58 12.73 -13.28
CA ALA A 28 10.54 13.07 -14.25
C ALA A 28 9.16 13.18 -13.59
N LEU A 29 8.84 12.24 -12.70
CA LEU A 29 7.59 12.25 -11.93
C LEU A 29 7.50 13.48 -11.01
N LEU A 30 8.59 13.83 -10.32
CA LEU A 30 8.64 15.02 -9.46
C LEU A 30 8.40 16.30 -10.27
N LYS A 31 9.02 16.41 -11.45
CA LYS A 31 8.85 17.56 -12.34
C LYS A 31 7.42 17.70 -12.85
N MET A 32 6.80 16.60 -13.26
CA MET A 32 5.41 16.61 -13.68
C MET A 32 4.47 17.01 -12.53
N ILE A 33 4.75 16.55 -11.31
CA ILE A 33 3.95 16.87 -10.13
C ILE A 33 4.02 18.36 -9.77
N ASP A 34 5.15 19.04 -10.02
CA ASP A 34 5.28 20.49 -9.79
C ASP A 34 4.28 21.30 -10.65
N GLU A 35 3.71 20.74 -11.72
CA GLU A 35 2.69 21.40 -12.55
C GLU A 35 1.28 21.37 -11.92
N PHE A 36 1.03 20.40 -11.02
CA PHE A 36 -0.30 20.16 -10.45
C PHE A 36 -0.38 20.47 -8.96
N TYR A 37 0.75 20.47 -8.26
CA TYR A 37 0.81 20.62 -6.82
C TYR A 37 2.00 21.49 -6.41
N THR A 38 1.73 22.48 -5.58
CA THR A 38 2.76 23.20 -4.83
C THR A 38 3.49 22.26 -3.87
N LYS A 39 4.65 22.70 -3.37
CA LYS A 39 5.43 21.90 -2.42
C LYS A 39 4.65 21.68 -1.11
N GLU A 40 3.94 22.70 -0.66
CA GLU A 40 3.15 22.70 0.57
C GLU A 40 1.96 21.74 0.45
N GLU A 41 1.22 21.76 -0.67
CA GLU A 41 0.14 20.81 -0.95
C GLU A 41 0.64 19.37 -0.95
N ARG A 42 1.81 19.10 -1.54
CA ARG A 42 2.38 17.74 -1.51
C ARG A 42 2.66 17.26 -0.10
N VAL A 43 3.20 18.11 0.76
CA VAL A 43 3.48 17.75 2.15
C VAL A 43 2.18 17.43 2.89
N ALA A 44 1.13 18.24 2.69
CA ALA A 44 -0.17 17.97 3.27
C ALA A 44 -0.77 16.65 2.76
N LEU A 45 -0.74 16.41 1.44
CA LEU A 45 -1.25 15.18 0.82
C LEU A 45 -0.46 13.94 1.25
N TYR A 46 0.84 14.05 1.52
CA TYR A 46 1.59 12.94 2.11
C TYR A 46 1.14 12.62 3.52
N ALA A 47 0.98 13.64 4.37
CA ALA A 47 0.52 13.43 5.74
C ALA A 47 -0.90 12.82 5.77
N GLU A 48 -1.78 13.28 4.89
CA GLU A 48 -3.12 12.71 4.72
C GLU A 48 -3.06 11.25 4.27
N TYR A 49 -2.23 10.94 3.27
CA TYR A 49 -2.07 9.57 2.80
C TYR A 49 -1.50 8.63 3.86
N GLU A 50 -0.52 9.08 4.64
CA GLU A 50 0.03 8.31 5.76
C GLU A 50 -1.04 8.07 6.83
N ALA A 51 -1.79 9.10 7.22
CA ALA A 51 -2.88 8.95 8.20
C ALA A 51 -3.97 7.96 7.74
N LEU A 52 -4.32 7.96 6.45
CA LEU A 52 -5.27 7.00 5.89
C LEU A 52 -4.74 5.56 5.95
N ARG A 53 -3.44 5.37 5.72
CA ARG A 53 -2.80 4.05 5.79
C ARG A 53 -2.69 3.55 7.22
N ASP A 54 -2.36 4.43 8.16
CA ASP A 54 -2.31 4.09 9.58
C ASP A 54 -3.71 3.69 10.08
N ALA A 55 -4.75 4.44 9.71
CA ALA A 55 -6.13 4.11 10.05
C ALA A 55 -6.60 2.77 9.44
N ASP A 56 -6.23 2.44 8.20
CA ASP A 56 -6.54 1.13 7.60
C ASP A 56 -5.77 -0.01 8.29
N ALA A 57 -4.52 0.22 8.69
CA ALA A 57 -3.74 -0.74 9.46
C ALA A 57 -4.36 -0.99 10.83
N GLU A 58 -4.73 0.06 11.58
CA GLU A 58 -5.43 -0.07 12.86
C GLU A 58 -6.76 -0.80 12.72
N ALA A 59 -7.55 -0.48 11.70
CA ALA A 59 -8.82 -1.17 11.43
C ALA A 59 -8.62 -2.64 11.06
N TYR A 60 -7.51 -2.99 10.41
CA TYR A 60 -7.15 -4.36 10.11
C TYR A 60 -6.75 -5.14 11.37
N GLU A 61 -5.95 -4.55 12.27
CA GLU A 61 -5.62 -5.17 13.55
C GLU A 61 -6.87 -5.41 14.40
N HIS A 62 -7.79 -4.45 14.49
CA HIS A 62 -9.07 -4.64 15.16
C HIS A 62 -9.94 -5.74 14.53
N LEU A 63 -9.88 -5.91 13.21
CA LEU A 63 -10.56 -7.01 12.53
C LEU A 63 -9.93 -8.37 12.91
N LEU A 64 -8.61 -8.46 13.03
CA LEU A 64 -7.92 -9.67 13.49
C LEU A 64 -8.28 -10.02 14.94
N GLU A 65 -8.41 -9.03 15.80
CA GLU A 65 -8.85 -9.21 17.20
C GLU A 65 -10.31 -9.70 17.27
N ALA A 66 -11.18 -9.18 16.40
CA ALA A 66 -12.60 -9.52 16.36
C ALA A 66 -12.91 -10.85 15.64
N ASP A 67 -12.01 -11.33 14.78
CA ASP A 67 -12.12 -12.56 14.00
C ASP A 67 -10.80 -13.34 13.99
N PRO A 68 -10.35 -13.85 15.15
CA PRO A 68 -9.13 -14.62 15.21
C PRO A 68 -9.23 -15.90 14.36
N PRO A 69 -8.12 -16.45 13.84
CA PRO A 69 -8.15 -17.60 12.94
C PRO A 69 -8.86 -18.84 13.50
N ASP A 70 -8.86 -19.01 14.82
CA ASP A 70 -9.49 -20.12 15.52
C ASP A 70 -10.92 -19.80 16.00
N ALA A 71 -11.50 -18.67 15.57
CA ALA A 71 -12.86 -18.29 15.93
C ALA A 71 -13.89 -19.33 15.43
N PRO A 72 -14.90 -19.68 16.24
CA PRO A 72 -15.95 -20.59 15.83
C PRO A 72 -16.70 -20.04 14.63
N SER A 73 -17.04 -20.91 13.68
CA SER A 73 -17.80 -20.49 12.51
C SER A 73 -19.21 -20.09 12.90
N ARG A 74 -19.89 -19.30 12.04
CA ARG A 74 -21.31 -18.98 12.24
C ARG A 74 -22.16 -20.23 12.42
N LYS A 75 -21.86 -21.30 11.69
CA LYS A 75 -22.59 -22.57 11.81
C LYS A 75 -22.43 -23.18 13.20
N ASP A 76 -21.22 -23.20 13.73
CA ASP A 76 -20.95 -23.72 15.07
C ASP A 76 -21.65 -22.90 16.16
N LEU A 77 -21.71 -21.58 15.98
CA LEU A 77 -22.41 -20.69 16.91
C LEU A 77 -23.93 -20.88 16.86
N VAL A 78 -24.51 -21.03 15.66
CA VAL A 78 -25.96 -21.29 15.49
C VAL A 78 -26.34 -22.64 16.08
N GLU A 79 -25.52 -23.67 15.88
CA GLU A 79 -25.76 -25.01 16.43
C GLU A 79 -25.69 -25.03 17.96
N ARG A 80 -24.77 -24.25 18.56
CA ARG A 80 -24.58 -24.21 20.02
C ARG A 80 -25.53 -23.27 20.76
N PHE A 81 -25.85 -22.12 20.19
CA PHE A 81 -26.52 -21.01 20.88
C PHE A 81 -27.81 -20.54 20.21
N GLY A 82 -28.15 -21.09 19.04
CA GLY A 82 -29.26 -20.61 18.22
C GLY A 82 -28.93 -19.35 17.43
N GLU A 83 -29.81 -19.01 16.48
CA GLU A 83 -29.53 -17.99 15.47
C GLU A 83 -29.43 -16.56 16.04
N HIS A 84 -30.29 -16.21 16.99
CA HIS A 84 -30.29 -14.89 17.61
C HIS A 84 -28.96 -14.63 18.34
N GLU A 85 -28.54 -15.54 19.21
CA GLU A 85 -27.34 -15.34 20.01
C GLU A 85 -26.05 -15.49 19.18
N ALA A 86 -26.06 -16.32 18.13
CA ALA A 86 -24.97 -16.36 17.16
C ALA A 86 -24.79 -15.00 16.44
N ASN A 87 -25.88 -14.33 16.09
CA ASN A 87 -25.81 -13.01 15.45
C ASN A 87 -25.28 -11.93 16.38
N GLU A 88 -25.68 -11.94 17.66
CA GLU A 88 -25.15 -11.03 18.68
C GLU A 88 -23.64 -11.24 18.87
N ARG A 89 -23.19 -12.49 18.97
CA ARG A 89 -21.76 -12.83 19.13
C ARG A 89 -20.91 -12.47 17.91
N LEU A 90 -21.48 -12.49 16.71
CA LEU A 90 -20.80 -12.09 15.47
C LEU A 90 -20.90 -10.58 15.17
N ALA A 91 -21.70 -9.82 15.93
CA ALA A 91 -21.85 -8.38 15.69
C ALA A 91 -20.53 -7.60 15.76
N PRO A 92 -19.61 -7.86 16.72
CA PRO A 92 -18.31 -7.19 16.77
C PRO A 92 -17.47 -7.42 15.51
N ARG A 93 -17.43 -8.66 15.01
CA ARG A 93 -16.73 -9.01 13.76
C ARG A 93 -17.29 -8.23 12.57
N ARG A 94 -18.61 -8.14 12.45
CA ARG A 94 -19.26 -7.39 11.37
C ARG A 94 -18.90 -5.90 11.43
N LEU A 95 -18.95 -5.30 12.62
CA LEU A 95 -18.58 -3.89 12.82
C LEU A 95 -17.10 -3.63 12.48
N ALA A 96 -16.19 -4.51 12.91
CA ALA A 96 -14.77 -4.38 12.59
C ALA A 96 -14.53 -4.52 11.07
N LEU A 97 -15.23 -5.44 10.40
CA LEU A 97 -15.14 -5.58 8.95
C LEU A 97 -15.66 -4.34 8.21
N GLU A 98 -16.78 -3.78 8.65
CA GLU A 98 -17.35 -2.54 8.10
C GLU A 98 -16.39 -1.35 8.28
N ALA A 99 -15.77 -1.22 9.46
CA ALA A 99 -14.78 -0.20 9.75
C ALA A 99 -13.55 -0.33 8.83
N LYS A 100 -13.01 -1.55 8.68
CA LYS A 100 -11.90 -1.82 7.76
C LYS A 100 -12.26 -1.51 6.31
N GLN A 101 -13.47 -1.86 5.89
CA GLN A 101 -13.94 -1.52 4.54
C GLN A 101 -14.08 -0.01 4.34
N ALA A 102 -14.49 0.73 5.37
CA ALA A 102 -14.58 2.18 5.33
C ALA A 102 -13.20 2.84 5.23
N ALA A 103 -12.24 2.41 6.05
CA ALA A 103 -10.85 2.88 5.97
C ALA A 103 -10.25 2.62 4.57
N GLY A 104 -10.40 1.40 4.05
CA GLY A 104 -9.94 1.06 2.70
C GLY A 104 -10.68 1.79 1.57
N ARG A 105 -11.90 2.29 1.78
CA ARG A 105 -12.56 3.20 0.81
C ARG A 105 -11.88 4.56 0.79
N GLY A 106 -11.52 5.12 1.95
CA GLY A 106 -10.79 6.38 2.03
C GLY A 106 -9.46 6.34 1.28
N ILE A 107 -8.69 5.25 1.43
CA ILE A 107 -7.46 5.04 0.65
C ILE A 107 -7.75 5.02 -0.86
N ARG A 108 -8.76 4.26 -1.31
CA ARG A 108 -9.09 4.18 -2.74
C ARG A 108 -9.55 5.51 -3.33
N GLU A 109 -10.31 6.28 -2.56
CA GLU A 109 -10.76 7.62 -2.98
C GLU A 109 -9.56 8.57 -3.12
N PHE A 110 -8.66 8.57 -2.14
CA PHE A 110 -7.41 9.32 -2.21
C PHE A 110 -6.54 8.89 -3.41
N GLU A 111 -6.38 7.58 -3.63
CA GLU A 111 -5.60 7.05 -4.76
C GLU A 111 -6.18 7.44 -6.12
N ARG A 112 -7.52 7.51 -6.21
CA ARG A 112 -8.22 7.95 -7.42
C ARG A 112 -7.96 9.43 -7.71
N GLU A 113 -7.97 10.28 -6.69
CA GLU A 113 -7.85 11.74 -6.83
C GLU A 113 -6.40 12.20 -6.93
N HIS A 114 -5.50 11.56 -6.17
CA HIS A 114 -4.11 11.97 -6.01
C HIS A 114 -3.11 10.89 -6.48
N ARG A 115 -3.43 10.21 -7.58
CA ARG A 115 -2.60 9.12 -8.13
C ARG A 115 -1.13 9.47 -8.32
N LEU A 116 -0.83 10.71 -8.69
CA LEU A 116 0.56 11.17 -8.86
C LEU A 116 1.32 11.24 -7.52
N ILE A 117 0.66 11.66 -6.45
CA ILE A 117 1.23 11.71 -5.10
C ILE A 117 1.58 10.31 -4.62
N VAL A 118 0.66 9.35 -4.82
CA VAL A 118 0.85 7.94 -4.47
C VAL A 118 2.05 7.35 -5.21
N ARG A 119 2.12 7.53 -6.53
CA ARG A 119 3.27 7.07 -7.33
C ARG A 119 4.58 7.70 -6.87
N LEU A 120 4.56 8.96 -6.42
CA LEU A 120 5.76 9.61 -5.92
C LEU A 120 6.16 9.08 -4.54
N ALA A 121 5.20 8.74 -3.68
CA ALA A 121 5.46 8.05 -2.42
C ALA A 121 6.10 6.67 -2.65
N GLU A 122 5.55 5.88 -3.58
CA GLU A 122 6.10 4.58 -3.98
C GLU A 122 7.53 4.71 -4.54
N ALA A 123 7.74 5.66 -5.46
CA ALA A 123 9.07 5.90 -6.04
C ALA A 123 10.11 6.28 -4.97
N LYS A 124 9.71 7.09 -3.97
CA LYS A 124 10.57 7.41 -2.82
C LYS A 124 10.90 6.17 -1.99
N ALA A 125 9.93 5.31 -1.72
CA ALA A 125 10.13 4.09 -0.95
C ALA A 125 11.08 3.11 -1.67
N GLU A 126 10.92 2.94 -2.99
CA GLU A 126 11.79 2.07 -3.80
C GLU A 126 13.24 2.57 -3.86
N ILE A 127 13.45 3.88 -4.01
CA ILE A 127 14.78 4.49 -3.92
C ILE A 127 15.38 4.27 -2.52
N GLY A 128 14.56 4.35 -1.47
CA GLY A 128 14.97 4.06 -0.09
C GLY A 128 15.45 2.61 0.07
N LYS A 129 14.67 1.62 -0.38
CA LYS A 129 15.02 0.19 -0.31
C LYS A 129 16.29 -0.13 -1.10
N ALA A 130 16.45 0.46 -2.29
CA ALA A 130 17.65 0.27 -3.12
C ALA A 130 18.95 0.73 -2.44
N ARG A 131 18.87 1.60 -1.41
CA ARG A 131 20.05 2.00 -0.62
C ARG A 131 20.45 0.98 0.44
N TYR A 132 19.54 0.09 0.87
CA TYR A 132 19.80 -0.90 1.91
C TYR A 132 20.05 -2.32 1.38
N ASN A 133 19.76 -2.59 0.10
CA ASN A 133 20.06 -3.86 -0.56
C ASN A 133 21.46 -3.90 -1.21
N LYS A 134 22.47 -3.29 -0.59
CA LYS A 134 23.88 -3.34 -1.03
C LYS A 134 24.71 -4.27 -0.19
#